data_AF-A0A132GSF8-F1
#
_entry.id   AF-A0A132GSF8-F1
#
_cell.length_a   1.000
_cell.length_b   1.000
_cell.length_c   1.000
_cell.angle_alpha   90.00
_cell.angle_beta   90.00
_cell.angle_gamma   90.00
#
_symmetry.space_group_name_H-M   'P 1'
#
loop_
_entity.id
_entity.type
_entity.pdbx_description
1 polymer ?
#
loop_
_entity_poly.entity_id
_entity_poly.type
_entity_poly.pdbx_seq_one_letter_code
_entity_poly.pdbx_strand_id
1 'polypeptide(L)'
;MDYFILTETSLFRLIRGEKKISPDAAYQDFVVQVIELCKQPDDGYKAVALTCAETELQFVSGVTKDIDLCVKKALAFVQKMLKLFTDGKVITFTHEEKRQSSGLRWTGQNTDFIELIYGLHTMKCINDGEVSLKDMLTTFMQFLDFEKPLTNCYIT
;
A
#
# COMPACT_ATOMS: atom_id res chain seq x y z
N MET A 1 18.65 -3.40 -7.70
CA MET A 1 17.84 -2.48 -6.89
C MET A 1 18.70 -1.29 -6.54
N ASP A 2 18.14 -0.08 -6.61
CA ASP A 2 18.88 1.17 -6.48
C ASP A 2 18.65 1.79 -5.10
N TYR A 3 19.46 1.44 -4.12
CA TYR A 3 19.32 1.93 -2.74
C TYR A 3 19.49 3.46 -2.60
N PHE A 4 19.96 4.11 -3.66
CA PHE A 4 20.24 5.54 -3.69
C PHE A 4 19.12 6.36 -4.33
N ILE A 5 17.98 5.74 -4.68
CA ILE A 5 16.84 6.39 -5.35
C ILE A 5 16.40 7.70 -4.68
N LEU A 6 16.41 7.77 -3.35
CA LEU A 6 16.06 8.98 -2.60
C LEU A 6 17.21 10.00 -2.50
N THR A 7 18.45 9.54 -2.61
CA THR A 7 19.67 10.36 -2.52
C THR A 7 20.07 11.02 -3.85
N GLU A 8 19.47 10.60 -4.96
CA GLU A 8 19.66 11.19 -6.29
C GLU A 8 18.60 12.25 -6.67
N THR A 9 17.69 12.55 -5.73
CA THR A 9 16.57 13.46 -5.96
C THR A 9 16.98 14.92 -6.12
N SER A 10 16.04 15.74 -6.62
CA SER A 10 16.23 17.19 -6.75
C SER A 10 16.69 17.87 -5.46
N LEU A 11 16.28 17.35 -4.30
CA LEU A 11 16.68 17.84 -2.99
C LEU A 11 18.18 17.64 -2.73
N PHE A 12 18.71 16.44 -2.94
CA PHE A 12 20.13 16.18 -2.73
C PHE A 12 21.01 16.87 -3.77
N ARG A 13 20.54 17.01 -5.01
CA ARG A 13 21.23 17.82 -6.02
C ARG A 13 21.26 19.30 -5.67
N LEU A 14 20.21 19.81 -5.02
CA LEU A 14 20.21 21.17 -4.46
C LEU A 14 21.20 21.30 -3.31
N ILE A 15 21.24 20.33 -2.37
CA ILE A 15 22.17 20.30 -1.23
C ILE A 15 23.64 20.30 -1.70
N ARG A 16 23.96 19.53 -2.75
CA ARG A 16 25.30 19.48 -3.37
C ARG A 16 25.65 20.72 -4.20
N GLY A 17 24.71 21.65 -4.41
CA GLY A 17 24.90 22.84 -5.24
C GLY A 17 24.86 22.57 -6.75
N GLU A 18 24.45 21.37 -7.18
CA GLU A 18 24.41 20.94 -8.58
C GLU A 18 23.15 21.40 -9.32
N LYS A 19 22.08 21.76 -8.59
CA LYS A 19 20.79 22.16 -9.16
C LYS A 19 20.31 23.45 -8.52
N LYS A 20 20.07 24.47 -9.35
CA LYS A 20 19.50 25.74 -8.92
C LYS A 20 17.97 25.69 -9.00
N ILE A 21 17.36 25.16 -7.94
CA ILE A 21 15.90 25.06 -7.75
C ILE A 21 15.56 25.69 -6.39
N SER A 22 14.33 26.20 -6.22
CA SER A 22 13.90 26.70 -4.91
C SER A 22 13.87 25.54 -3.89
N PRO A 23 14.34 25.75 -2.63
CA PRO A 23 14.30 24.73 -1.59
C PRO A 23 12.91 24.11 -1.38
N ASP A 24 11.85 24.91 -1.39
CA ASP A 24 10.49 24.41 -1.21
C ASP A 24 10.03 23.47 -2.33
N ALA A 25 10.31 23.81 -3.59
CA ALA A 25 9.98 22.92 -4.71
C ALA A 25 10.79 21.62 -4.66
N ALA A 26 12.07 21.69 -4.29
CA ALA A 26 12.91 20.50 -4.13
C ALA A 26 12.41 19.60 -2.98
N TYR A 27 11.94 20.20 -1.88
CA TYR A 27 11.30 19.49 -0.78
C TYR A 27 9.99 18.82 -1.20
N GLN A 28 9.11 19.53 -1.91
CA GLN A 28 7.85 18.96 -2.38
C GLN A 28 8.08 17.78 -3.33
N ASP A 29 9.00 17.93 -4.28
CA ASP A 29 9.41 16.85 -5.19
C ASP A 29 9.97 15.64 -4.42
N PHE A 30 10.76 15.88 -3.37
CA PHE A 30 11.28 14.81 -2.51
C PHE A 30 10.17 14.09 -1.73
N VAL A 31 9.21 14.84 -1.15
CA VAL A 31 8.06 14.25 -0.43
C VAL A 31 7.25 13.34 -1.35
N VAL A 32 6.98 13.78 -2.58
CA VAL A 32 6.28 12.96 -3.57
C VAL A 32 7.04 11.66 -3.85
N GLN A 33 8.35 11.72 -4.07
CA GLN A 33 9.17 10.54 -4.34
C GLN A 33 9.20 9.55 -3.17
N VAL A 34 9.30 10.05 -1.93
CA VAL A 34 9.21 9.20 -0.73
C VAL A 34 7.84 8.53 -0.64
N ILE A 35 6.75 9.25 -0.91
CA ILE A 35 5.40 8.66 -0.89
C ILE A 35 5.24 7.59 -1.98
N GLU A 36 5.70 7.86 -3.20
CA GLU A 36 5.64 6.90 -4.31
C GLU A 36 6.45 5.64 -4.01
N LEU A 37 7.65 5.77 -3.43
CA LEU A 37 8.42 4.63 -2.94
C LEU A 37 7.62 3.83 -1.90
N CYS A 38 6.93 4.52 -0.98
CA CYS A 38 6.16 3.87 0.07
C CYS A 38 4.90 3.15 -0.45
N LYS A 39 4.29 3.61 -1.55
CA LYS A 39 3.09 3.02 -2.17
C LYS A 39 3.32 1.64 -2.80
N GLN A 40 4.55 1.34 -3.23
CA GLN A 40 4.87 0.06 -3.86
C GLN A 40 4.59 -1.13 -2.90
N PRO A 41 4.56 -2.39 -3.34
CA PRO A 41 4.50 -3.53 -2.42
C PRO A 41 5.68 -3.49 -1.43
N ASP A 42 5.46 -3.90 -0.19
CA ASP A 42 6.56 -3.94 0.79
C ASP A 42 7.47 -5.15 0.53
N ASP A 43 8.71 -4.86 0.19
CA ASP A 43 9.78 -5.81 -0.10
C ASP A 43 10.95 -5.68 0.90
N GLY A 44 10.79 -4.88 1.95
CA GLY A 44 11.83 -4.55 2.92
C GLY A 44 12.90 -3.58 2.40
N TYR A 45 12.95 -3.31 1.09
CA TYR A 45 13.96 -2.43 0.48
C TYR A 45 13.66 -0.95 0.75
N LYS A 46 12.39 -0.58 0.93
CA LYS A 46 11.98 0.79 1.27
C LYS A 46 12.59 1.29 2.57
N ALA A 47 12.64 0.44 3.60
CA ALA A 47 13.24 0.77 4.87
C ALA A 47 14.72 1.11 4.69
N VAL A 48 15.44 0.32 3.88
CA VAL A 48 16.85 0.56 3.56
C VAL A 48 17.03 1.91 2.84
N ALA A 49 16.25 2.17 1.78
CA ALA A 49 16.33 3.43 1.04
C ALA A 49 16.00 4.66 1.90
N LEU A 50 15.01 4.55 2.80
CA LEU A 50 14.68 5.60 3.75
C LEU A 50 15.78 5.81 4.80
N THR A 51 16.39 4.75 5.33
CA THR A 51 17.52 4.85 6.26
C THR A 51 18.75 5.47 5.59
N CYS A 52 19.01 5.17 4.32
CA CYS A 52 20.05 5.85 3.55
C CYS A 52 19.76 7.35 3.44
N ALA A 53 18.53 7.72 3.06
CA ALA A 53 18.14 9.12 2.95
C ALA A 53 18.20 9.86 4.30
N GLU A 54 17.77 9.23 5.39
CA GLU A 54 17.88 9.77 6.76
C GLU A 54 19.33 10.07 7.11
N THR A 55 20.22 9.09 6.91
CA THR A 55 21.65 9.21 7.23
C THR A 55 22.26 10.38 6.47
N GLU A 56 22.06 10.46 5.16
CA GLU A 56 22.60 11.55 4.35
C GLU A 56 22.06 12.92 4.78
N LEU A 57 20.75 13.03 5.08
CA LEU A 57 20.13 14.28 5.55
C LEU A 57 20.67 14.72 6.92
N GLN A 58 20.98 13.76 7.81
CA GLN A 58 21.47 14.05 9.16
C GLN A 58 22.87 14.70 9.17
N PHE A 59 23.70 14.40 8.16
CA PHE A 59 25.08 14.89 8.08
C PHE A 59 25.27 16.07 7.12
N VAL A 60 24.19 16.66 6.58
CA VAL A 60 24.28 17.88 5.77
C VAL A 60 24.80 19.04 6.61
N SER A 61 25.81 19.73 6.11
CA SER A 61 26.39 20.93 6.72
C SER A 61 26.87 21.92 5.66
N GLY A 62 27.10 23.19 6.05
CA GLY A 62 27.63 24.21 5.15
C GLY A 62 26.64 24.78 4.12
N VAL A 63 25.34 24.54 4.29
CA VAL A 63 24.28 25.05 3.39
C VAL A 63 23.67 26.36 3.88
N THR A 64 22.98 27.09 3.00
CA THR A 64 22.24 28.30 3.37
C THR A 64 21.08 28.00 4.33
N LYS A 65 20.62 28.99 5.11
CA LYS A 65 19.51 28.83 6.07
C LYS A 65 18.23 28.24 5.46
N ASP A 66 17.87 28.64 4.26
CA ASP A 66 16.66 28.14 3.59
C ASP A 66 16.76 26.66 3.22
N ILE A 67 17.95 26.23 2.79
CA ILE A 67 18.26 24.82 2.52
C ILE A 67 18.33 24.02 3.83
N ASP A 68 18.93 24.58 4.89
CA ASP A 68 18.99 23.94 6.21
C ASP A 68 17.58 23.67 6.79
N LEU A 69 16.66 24.63 6.69
CA LEU A 69 15.27 24.43 7.09
C LEU A 69 14.59 23.35 6.25
N CYS A 70 14.83 23.35 4.94
CA CYS A 70 14.34 22.35 4.01
C CYS A 70 14.85 20.94 4.35
N VAL A 71 16.15 20.80 4.65
CA VAL A 71 16.78 19.55 5.10
C VAL A 71 16.15 19.06 6.40
N LYS A 72 15.94 19.94 7.38
CA LYS A 72 15.28 19.58 8.65
C LYS A 72 13.85 19.08 8.45
N LYS A 73 13.08 19.70 7.55
CA LYS A 73 11.74 19.24 7.18
C LYS A 73 11.77 17.87 6.50
N ALA A 74 12.71 17.65 5.58
CA ALA A 74 12.90 16.37 4.90
C ALA A 74 13.29 15.27 5.88
N LEU A 75 14.24 15.54 6.78
CA LEU A 75 14.70 14.61 7.81
C LEU A 75 13.55 14.18 8.73
N ALA A 76 12.82 15.14 9.29
CA ALA A 76 11.67 14.86 10.16
C ALA A 76 10.59 14.04 9.44
N PHE A 77 10.38 14.29 8.15
CA PHE A 77 9.45 13.52 7.34
C PHE A 77 9.91 12.08 7.12
N VAL A 78 11.17 11.86 6.71
CA VAL A 78 11.76 10.52 6.52
C VAL A 78 11.72 9.72 7.82
N GLN A 79 12.07 10.32 8.96
CA GLN A 79 12.00 9.68 10.28
C GLN A 79 10.59 9.23 10.63
N LYS A 80 9.58 10.06 10.33
CA LYS A 80 8.18 9.72 10.55
C LYS A 80 7.77 8.54 9.66
N MET A 81 8.18 8.53 8.39
CA MET A 81 7.91 7.42 7.48
C MET A 81 8.60 6.13 7.94
N LEU A 82 9.87 6.17 8.33
CA LEU A 82 10.58 5.02 8.90
C LEU A 82 9.88 4.43 10.11
N LYS A 83 9.45 5.28 11.06
CA LYS A 83 8.72 4.84 12.24
C LYS A 83 7.45 4.06 11.89
N LEU A 84 6.76 4.44 10.81
CA LEU A 84 5.56 3.76 10.34
C LEU A 84 5.90 2.33 9.85
N PHE A 85 7.07 2.13 9.23
CA PHE A 85 7.53 0.79 8.82
C PHE A 85 8.08 -0.04 9.99
N THR A 86 8.79 0.56 10.96
CA THR A 86 9.40 -0.18 12.08
C THR A 86 8.40 -0.60 13.16
N ASP A 87 7.35 0.20 13.41
CA ASP A 87 6.33 -0.13 14.42
C ASP A 87 5.33 -1.19 13.92
N GLY A 88 5.59 -1.83 12.77
CA GLY A 88 4.67 -2.80 12.14
C GLY A 88 3.39 -2.18 11.60
N LYS A 89 3.25 -0.86 11.66
CA LYS A 89 2.11 -0.10 11.15
C LYS A 89 2.35 0.23 9.67
N VAL A 90 2.46 -0.81 8.84
CA VAL A 90 2.56 -0.69 7.39
C VAL A 90 1.41 0.21 6.92
N ILE A 91 1.73 1.43 6.47
CA ILE A 91 0.72 2.26 5.82
C ILE A 91 0.53 1.67 4.44
N THR A 92 -0.44 0.78 4.33
CA THR A 92 -1.01 0.42 3.05
C THR A 92 -1.70 1.66 2.49
N PHE A 93 -1.01 2.41 1.64
CA PHE A 93 -1.61 3.41 0.73
C PHE A 93 -2.30 2.73 -0.45
N THR A 94 -2.80 1.51 -0.26
CA THR A 94 -3.60 0.82 -1.25
C THR A 94 -5.04 1.28 -1.03
N HIS A 95 -5.55 2.04 -1.99
CA HIS A 95 -6.98 2.00 -2.31
C HIS A 95 -7.29 0.66 -3.01
N GLU A 96 -6.77 -0.42 -2.45
CA GLU A 96 -7.12 -1.80 -2.74
C GLU A 96 -7.28 -2.42 -1.36
N GLU A 97 -8.53 -2.69 -1.03
CA GLU A 97 -8.91 -3.50 0.11
C GLU A 97 -8.06 -4.77 0.03
N LYS A 98 -7.02 -4.87 0.88
CA LYS A 98 -6.44 -6.17 1.21
C LYS A 98 -7.59 -6.94 1.84
N ARG A 99 -8.32 -7.71 1.03
CA ARG A 99 -9.31 -8.65 1.50
C ARG A 99 -8.57 -9.58 2.46
N GLN A 100 -8.80 -9.39 3.75
CA GLN A 100 -8.34 -10.34 4.75
C GLN A 100 -8.88 -11.70 4.32
N SER A 101 -7.99 -12.69 4.16
CA SER A 101 -8.46 -14.06 4.02
C SER A 101 -9.30 -14.37 5.26
N SER A 102 -10.50 -14.90 5.06
CA SER A 102 -11.39 -15.22 6.18
C SER A 102 -10.79 -16.30 7.10
N GLY A 103 -9.80 -17.04 6.59
CA GLY A 103 -9.27 -18.26 7.21
C GLY A 103 -10.25 -19.44 7.14
N LEU A 104 -11.41 -19.24 6.52
CA LEU A 104 -12.45 -20.24 6.33
C LEU A 104 -12.32 -20.84 4.95
N ARG A 105 -12.31 -22.17 4.89
CA ARG A 105 -12.30 -22.94 3.66
C ARG A 105 -13.57 -23.77 3.57
N TRP A 106 -14.26 -23.71 2.44
CA TRP A 106 -15.36 -24.63 2.18
C TRP A 106 -14.82 -26.06 1.98
N THR A 107 -15.28 -27.00 2.81
CA THR A 107 -14.89 -28.41 2.76
C THR A 107 -16.05 -29.36 2.43
N GLY A 108 -17.27 -28.82 2.28
CA GLY A 108 -18.46 -29.58 1.89
C GLY A 108 -18.57 -29.83 0.38
N GLN A 109 -19.68 -30.42 -0.08
CA GLN A 109 -19.90 -30.61 -1.51
C GLN A 109 -20.27 -29.28 -2.20
N ASN A 110 -20.04 -29.21 -3.52
CA ASN A 110 -20.47 -28.04 -4.29
C ASN A 110 -21.99 -27.86 -4.27
N THR A 111 -22.75 -28.95 -4.28
CA THR A 111 -24.22 -28.93 -4.21
C THR A 111 -24.71 -28.30 -2.91
N ASP A 112 -24.13 -28.71 -1.77
CA ASP A 112 -24.48 -28.17 -0.45
C ASP A 112 -24.21 -26.66 -0.37
N PHE A 113 -23.12 -26.20 -0.98
CA PHE A 113 -22.80 -24.77 -1.09
C PHE A 113 -23.83 -24.02 -1.94
N ILE A 114 -24.15 -24.56 -3.12
CA ILE A 114 -25.13 -23.96 -4.02
C ILE A 114 -26.51 -23.86 -3.34
N GLU A 115 -26.97 -24.92 -2.68
CA GLU A 115 -28.24 -24.93 -1.94
C GLU A 115 -28.27 -23.91 -0.80
N LEU A 116 -27.17 -23.79 -0.04
CA LEU A 116 -27.02 -22.76 0.99
C LEU A 116 -27.20 -21.36 0.40
N ILE A 117 -26.50 -21.06 -0.69
CA ILE A 117 -26.56 -19.74 -1.34
C ILE A 117 -27.95 -19.47 -1.93
N TYR A 118 -28.59 -20.47 -2.56
CA TYR A 118 -29.97 -20.35 -3.04
C TYR A 118 -30.96 -20.11 -1.91
N GLY A 119 -30.78 -20.75 -0.75
CA GLY A 119 -31.61 -20.53 0.43
C GLY A 119 -31.53 -19.08 0.92
N LEU A 120 -30.31 -18.55 1.06
CA LEU A 120 -30.07 -17.16 1.46
C LEU A 120 -30.65 -16.15 0.47
N HIS A 121 -30.47 -16.40 -0.83
CA HIS A 121 -31.00 -15.54 -1.90
C HIS A 121 -32.53 -15.56 -1.95
N THR A 122 -33.14 -16.75 -1.91
CA THR A 122 -34.62 -16.91 -1.97
C THR A 122 -35.30 -16.24 -0.78
N MET A 123 -34.69 -16.36 0.40
CA MET A 123 -35.19 -15.74 1.63
C MET A 123 -34.83 -14.25 1.74
N LYS A 124 -34.13 -13.68 0.74
CA LYS A 124 -33.72 -12.28 0.71
C LYS A 124 -32.93 -11.84 1.96
N CYS A 125 -32.11 -12.73 2.51
CA CYS A 125 -31.45 -12.51 3.79
C CYS A 125 -30.29 -11.49 3.75
N ILE A 126 -29.84 -11.09 2.55
CA ILE A 126 -28.63 -10.29 2.35
C ILE A 126 -28.99 -9.03 1.56
N ASN A 127 -28.49 -7.87 2.00
CA ASN A 127 -28.66 -6.56 1.35
C ASN A 127 -30.12 -6.27 0.98
N ASP A 128 -31.04 -6.51 1.93
CA ASP A 128 -32.49 -6.30 1.76
C ASP A 128 -33.11 -7.06 0.57
N GLY A 129 -32.42 -8.10 0.08
CA GLY A 129 -32.86 -8.91 -1.06
C GLY A 129 -32.52 -8.34 -2.44
N GLU A 130 -31.67 -7.32 -2.51
CA GLU A 130 -31.31 -6.65 -3.78
C GLU A 130 -30.05 -7.23 -4.44
N VAL A 131 -29.31 -8.11 -3.76
CA VAL A 131 -28.10 -8.73 -4.31
C VAL A 131 -28.45 -9.85 -5.28
N SER A 132 -27.81 -9.86 -6.45
CA SER A 132 -28.01 -10.94 -7.42
C SER A 132 -27.40 -12.26 -6.92
N LEU A 133 -28.01 -13.38 -7.29
CA LEU A 133 -27.48 -14.72 -6.97
C LEU A 133 -26.03 -14.90 -7.42
N LYS A 134 -25.69 -14.38 -8.61
CA LYS A 134 -24.33 -14.47 -9.18
C LYS A 134 -23.32 -13.71 -8.33
N ASP A 135 -23.68 -12.51 -7.88
CA ASP A 135 -22.80 -11.70 -7.04
C ASP A 135 -22.63 -12.37 -5.67
N MET A 136 -23.72 -12.89 -5.09
CA MET A 136 -23.67 -13.66 -3.84
C MET A 136 -22.74 -14.87 -3.96
N LEU A 137 -22.90 -15.70 -5.01
CA LEU A 137 -22.01 -16.84 -5.27
C LEU A 137 -20.54 -16.42 -5.34
N THR A 138 -20.25 -15.38 -6.13
CA THR A 138 -18.88 -14.90 -6.34
C THR A 138 -18.26 -14.42 -5.03
N THR A 139 -19.00 -13.63 -4.24
CA THR A 139 -18.52 -13.10 -2.97
C THR A 139 -18.28 -14.19 -1.94
N PHE A 140 -19.20 -15.16 -1.80
CA PHE A 140 -19.04 -16.24 -0.83
C PHE A 140 -17.94 -17.23 -1.21
N MET A 141 -17.75 -17.50 -2.51
CA MET A 141 -16.62 -18.32 -2.98
C MET A 141 -15.27 -17.66 -2.66
N GLN A 142 -15.19 -16.34 -2.84
CA GLN A 142 -13.99 -15.58 -2.47
C GLN A 142 -13.80 -15.53 -0.96
N PHE A 143 -14.88 -15.42 -0.19
CA PHE A 143 -14.81 -15.44 1.26
C PHE A 143 -14.39 -16.81 1.81
N LEU A 144 -14.78 -17.93 1.22
CA LEU A 144 -14.51 -19.28 1.71
C LEU A 144 -13.29 -19.96 1.05
N ASP A 145 -12.36 -19.18 0.50
CA ASP A 145 -11.15 -19.67 -0.18
C ASP A 145 -11.42 -20.86 -1.12
N PHE A 146 -12.46 -20.71 -1.96
CA PHE A 146 -12.97 -21.80 -2.79
C PHE A 146 -11.99 -22.10 -3.95
N GLU A 147 -11.20 -23.17 -3.80
CA GLU A 147 -10.06 -23.48 -4.68
C GLU A 147 -10.42 -23.88 -6.13
N LYS A 148 -11.68 -24.22 -6.43
CA LYS A 148 -12.07 -24.71 -7.76
C LYS A 148 -13.29 -23.95 -8.30
N PRO A 149 -13.22 -23.29 -9.47
CA PRO A 149 -14.41 -22.70 -10.07
C PRO A 149 -15.46 -23.79 -10.31
N LEU A 150 -16.72 -23.49 -9.96
CA LEU A 150 -17.87 -24.37 -10.17
C LEU A 150 -18.00 -24.67 -11.68
N THR A 151 -17.41 -25.77 -12.12
CA THR A 151 -17.53 -26.23 -13.50
C THR A 151 -18.78 -27.12 -13.54
N ASN A 152 -19.81 -26.68 -14.25
CA ASN A 152 -21.09 -27.38 -14.48
C ASN A 152 -22.14 -27.44 -13.35
N CYS A 153 -22.18 -26.49 -12.43
CA CYS A 153 -23.35 -26.33 -11.57
C CYS A 153 -24.34 -25.37 -12.24
N TYR A 154 -25.42 -25.94 -12.78
CA TYR A 154 -26.52 -25.31 -13.52
C TYR A 154 -26.81 -23.84 -13.14
N ILE A 155 -26.33 -22.93 -13.97
CA ILE A 155 -26.90 -21.59 -14.12
C ILE A 155 -27.61 -21.64 -15.47
N THR A 156 -28.92 -21.87 -15.44
CA THR A 156 -29.84 -21.61 -16.56
C THR A 156 -30.85 -20.60 -16.07
#